data_AF-A0A9E5HZJ1-F1
#
_entry.id   AF-A0A9E5HZJ1-F1
#
_cell.length_a   1.000
_cell.length_b   1.000
_cell.length_c   1.000
_cell.angle_alpha   90.00
_cell.angle_beta   90.00
_cell.angle_gamma   90.00
#
_symmetry.space_group_name_H-M   'P 1'
#
loop_
_entity.id
_entity.type
_entity.pdbx_description
1 polymer ?
#
loop_
_entity_poly.entity_id
_entity_poly.type
_entity_poly.pdbx_seq_one_letter_code
_entity_poly.pdbx_strand_id
1 'polypeptide(L)'
;RYGFWATGIGVYVFWNLFTLLGAVGAQSIGNPSAWGLDAAVPAAFLGLVWPRLVDKKTKLIALSAIALALILIPIAPAGVPIIATVVIAIIFGWKKS
;
A
#
# COMPACT_ATOMS: atom_id res chain seq x y z
N ARG A 1 1.97 -35.35 -1.68
CA ARG A 1 2.10 -35.24 -3.16
C ARG A 1 0.79 -34.73 -3.78
N TYR A 2 -0.34 -35.42 -3.60
CA TYR A 2 -1.67 -34.94 -4.05
C TYR A 2 -2.11 -33.60 -3.44
N GLY A 3 -1.88 -33.38 -2.14
CA GLY A 3 -2.23 -32.11 -1.50
C GLY A 3 -1.55 -30.88 -2.10
N PHE A 4 -0.31 -31.01 -2.61
CA PHE A 4 0.43 -29.90 -3.23
C PHE A 4 -0.15 -29.51 -4.60
N TRP A 5 -0.55 -30.51 -5.39
CA TRP A 5 -1.19 -30.27 -6.68
C TRP A 5 -2.62 -29.77 -6.52
N ALA A 6 -3.38 -30.31 -5.56
CA ALA A 6 -4.74 -29.86 -5.27
C ALA A 6 -4.76 -28.39 -4.79
N THR A 7 -3.86 -27.99 -3.90
CA THR A 7 -3.74 -26.59 -3.47
C THR A 7 -3.21 -25.71 -4.59
N GLY A 8 -2.21 -26.15 -5.36
CA GLY A 8 -1.67 -25.38 -6.49
C GLY A 8 -2.72 -25.11 -7.57
N ILE A 9 -3.48 -26.14 -7.97
CA ILE A 9 -4.58 -26.00 -8.93
C ILE A 9 -5.70 -25.15 -8.34
N GLY A 10 -6.05 -25.36 -7.07
CA GLY A 10 -7.05 -24.55 -6.38
C GLY A 10 -6.68 -23.07 -6.39
N VAL A 11 -5.48 -22.73 -5.94
CA VAL A 11 -4.97 -21.34 -5.94
C VAL A 11 -4.95 -20.79 -7.36
N TYR A 12 -4.48 -21.55 -8.35
CA TYR A 12 -4.45 -21.10 -9.74
C TYR A 12 -5.85 -20.79 -10.29
N VAL A 13 -6.81 -21.69 -10.09
CA VAL A 13 -8.19 -21.51 -10.57
C VAL A 13 -8.86 -20.33 -9.85
N PHE A 14 -8.79 -20.30 -8.52
CA PHE A 14 -9.38 -19.21 -7.74
C PHE A 14 -8.74 -17.87 -8.06
N TRP A 15 -7.41 -17.82 -8.24
CA TRP A 15 -6.70 -16.62 -8.63
C TRP A 15 -7.21 -16.08 -9.97
N ASN A 16 -7.19 -16.91 -11.01
CA ASN A 16 -7.66 -16.51 -12.34
C ASN A 16 -9.15 -16.10 -12.30
N LEU A 17 -9.99 -16.82 -11.56
CA LEU A 17 -11.41 -16.52 -11.47
C LEU A 17 -11.66 -15.17 -10.78
N PHE A 18 -11.03 -14.91 -9.62
CA PHE A 18 -11.17 -13.64 -8.91
C PHE A 18 -10.54 -12.47 -9.69
N THR A 19 -9.45 -12.68 -10.42
CA THR A 19 -8.88 -11.66 -11.32
C THR A 19 -9.83 -11.35 -12.47
N LEU A 20 -10.42 -12.35 -13.12
CA LEU A 20 -11.40 -12.15 -14.18
C LEU A 20 -12.66 -11.44 -13.67
N LEU A 21 -13.19 -11.88 -12.51
CA LEU A 21 -14.32 -11.22 -11.86
C LEU A 21 -13.99 -9.77 -11.47
N GLY A 22 -12.78 -9.50 -10.99
CA GLY A 22 -12.32 -8.15 -10.69
C GLY A 22 -12.20 -7.28 -11.94
N ALA A 23 -11.65 -7.82 -13.03
CA ALA A 23 -11.50 -7.11 -14.31
C ALA A 23 -12.86 -6.80 -14.95
N VAL A 24 -13.78 -7.77 -14.99
CA VAL A 24 -15.13 -7.59 -15.52
C VAL A 24 -15.96 -6.69 -14.59
N GLY A 25 -15.85 -6.88 -13.28
CA GLY A 25 -16.50 -6.03 -12.27
C GLY A 25 -16.04 -4.57 -12.35
N ALA A 26 -14.74 -4.34 -12.57
CA ALA A 26 -14.18 -3.00 -12.76
C ALA A 26 -14.58 -2.35 -14.09
N GLN A 27 -14.94 -3.14 -15.11
CA GLN A 27 -15.48 -2.62 -16.38
C GLN A 27 -17.00 -2.33 -16.31
N SER A 28 -17.73 -3.03 -15.43
CA SER A 28 -19.19 -2.89 -15.29
C SER A 28 -19.59 -1.87 -14.21
N ILE A 29 -18.75 -1.65 -13.21
CA ILE A 29 -18.72 -0.43 -12.41
C ILE A 29 -18.14 0.66 -13.34
N GLY A 30 -18.87 1.76 -13.59
CA GLY A 30 -18.35 2.92 -14.34
C GLY A 30 -17.15 3.56 -13.63
N ASN A 31 -16.91 4.87 -13.80
CA ASN A 31 -15.71 5.57 -13.30
C ASN A 31 -15.26 5.13 -11.87
N PRO A 32 -14.25 4.25 -11.72
CA PRO A 32 -13.92 3.61 -10.43
C PRO A 32 -13.46 4.63 -9.37
N SER A 33 -12.91 5.75 -9.83
CA SER A 33 -12.48 6.88 -9.02
C SER A 33 -13.64 7.53 -8.24
N ALA A 34 -14.88 7.45 -8.73
CA ALA A 34 -16.05 8.03 -8.04
C ALA A 34 -16.41 7.27 -6.75
N TRP A 35 -16.02 6.00 -6.65
CA TRP A 35 -16.29 5.13 -5.49
C TRP A 35 -15.11 5.04 -4.52
N GLY A 36 -14.03 5.78 -4.77
CA GLY A 36 -12.82 5.74 -3.94
C GLY A 36 -12.05 4.42 -4.04
N LEU A 37 -12.31 3.59 -5.06
CA LEU A 37 -11.55 2.35 -5.27
C LEU A 37 -10.05 2.60 -5.46
N ASP A 38 -9.67 3.76 -6.01
CA ASP A 38 -8.27 4.19 -6.15
C ASP A 38 -7.56 4.36 -4.80
N ALA A 39 -8.32 4.69 -3.75
CA ALA A 39 -7.80 4.81 -2.39
C ALA A 39 -7.83 3.50 -1.59
N ALA A 40 -8.44 2.42 -2.12
CA ALA A 40 -8.63 1.17 -1.37
C ALA A 40 -7.30 0.47 -1.05
N VAL A 41 -6.39 0.41 -2.03
CA VAL A 41 -5.05 -0.18 -1.86
C VAL A 41 -4.22 0.59 -0.82
N PRO A 42 -4.02 1.92 -0.93
CA PRO A 42 -3.27 2.66 0.08
C PRO A 42 -3.95 2.63 1.46
N ALA A 43 -5.29 2.59 1.54
CA ALA A 43 -6.01 2.44 2.80
C ALA A 43 -5.74 1.08 3.48
N ALA A 44 -5.71 -0.02 2.71
CA ALA A 44 -5.36 -1.34 3.23
C ALA A 44 -3.93 -1.37 3.81
N PHE A 45 -2.97 -0.77 3.10
CA PHE A 45 -1.60 -0.62 3.60
C PHE A 45 -1.54 0.21 4.89
N LEU A 46 -2.28 1.31 4.95
CA LEU A 46 -2.35 2.14 6.16
C LEU A 46 -2.94 1.36 7.34
N GLY A 47 -3.96 0.52 7.09
CA GLY A 47 -4.51 -0.40 8.09
C GLY A 47 -3.48 -1.41 8.62
N LEU A 48 -2.60 -1.92 7.76
CA LEU A 48 -1.49 -2.81 8.17
C LEU A 48 -0.39 -2.09 8.96
N VAL A 49 -0.17 -0.80 8.69
CA VAL A 49 0.82 0.03 9.40
C VAL A 49 0.28 0.51 10.75
N TRP A 50 -1.03 0.71 10.87
CA TRP A 50 -1.68 1.18 12.10
C TRP A 50 -1.26 0.45 13.39
N PRO A 51 -1.28 -0.90 13.48
CA PRO A 51 -0.85 -1.61 14.68
C PRO A 51 0.67 -1.49 14.97
N ARG A 52 1.47 -1.05 14.00
CA ARG A 52 2.92 -0.84 14.17
C ARG A 52 3.24 0.53 14.79
N LEU A 53 2.29 1.47 14.81
CA LEU A 53 2.45 2.83 15.34
C LEU A 53 2.18 2.90 16.85
N VAL A 54 2.90 2.10 17.63
CA VAL A 54 2.69 2.01 19.10
C VAL A 54 3.35 3.20 19.82
N ASP A 55 4.61 3.49 19.50
CA ASP A 55 5.41 4.50 20.21
C ASP A 55 5.17 5.94 19.72
N LYS A 56 5.26 6.90 20.65
CA LYS A 56 5.21 8.35 20.34
C LYS A 56 6.28 8.76 19.32
N LYS A 57 7.48 8.17 19.40
CA LYS A 57 8.58 8.42 18.45
C LYS A 57 8.21 7.96 17.03
N THR A 58 7.68 6.76 16.89
CA THR A 58 7.27 6.19 15.60
C THR A 58 6.13 6.99 14.97
N LYS A 59 5.18 7.48 15.78
CA LYS A 59 4.12 8.40 15.31
C LYS A 59 4.67 9.74 14.80
N LEU A 60 5.64 10.32 15.50
CA LEU A 60 6.29 11.57 15.07
C LEU A 60 7.06 11.40 13.75
N ILE A 61 7.76 10.27 13.58
CA ILE A 61 8.47 9.93 12.34
C ILE A 61 7.47 9.71 11.19
N ALA A 62 6.35 9.03 11.45
CA ALA A 62 5.31 8.84 10.44
C ALA A 62 4.69 10.19 10.02
N LEU A 63 4.41 11.08 10.97
CA LEU A 63 3.89 12.43 10.70
C LEU A 63 4.87 13.28 9.88
N SER A 64 6.17 13.25 10.20
CA SER A 64 7.16 14.00 9.43
C SER A 64 7.33 13.42 8.02
N ALA A 65 7.30 12.10 7.86
CA ALA A 65 7.29 11.44 6.55
C ALA A 65 6.06 11.85 5.72
N ILE A 66 4.87 11.85 6.31
CA ILE A 66 3.63 12.30 5.66
C ILE A 66 3.76 13.77 5.22
N ALA A 67 4.23 14.65 6.11
CA ALA A 67 4.40 16.06 5.80
C ALA A 67 5.37 16.29 4.64
N LEU A 68 6.52 15.60 4.65
CA LEU A 68 7.50 15.70 3.58
C LEU A 68 6.92 15.19 2.25
N ALA A 69 6.25 14.03 2.26
CA ALA A 69 5.62 13.51 1.06
C ALA A 69 4.60 14.50 0.49
N LEU A 70 3.71 15.06 1.31
CA LEU A 70 2.70 16.04 0.89
C LEU A 70 3.29 17.30 0.26
N ILE A 71 4.41 17.80 0.81
CA ILE A 71 5.12 18.97 0.26
C ILE A 71 5.75 18.65 -1.11
N LEU A 72 6.20 17.40 -1.32
CA LEU A 72 6.85 17.00 -2.57
C LEU A 72 5.86 16.63 -3.69
N ILE A 73 4.61 16.26 -3.38
CA ILE A 73 3.57 15.92 -4.38
C ILE A 73 3.43 16.96 -5.51
N PRO A 74 3.36 18.29 -5.25
CA PRO A 74 3.18 19.26 -6.33
C PRO A 74 4.42 19.49 -7.20
N ILE A 75 5.60 19.05 -6.76
CA ILE A 75 6.90 19.39 -7.39
C ILE A 75 7.51 18.18 -8.10
N ALA A 76 7.31 16.97 -7.57
CA ALA A 76 8.02 15.78 -7.99
C ALA A 76 7.13 14.79 -8.77
N PRO A 77 7.69 14.04 -9.74
CA PRO A 77 6.98 12.96 -10.43
C PRO A 77 6.45 11.88 -9.48
N ALA A 78 5.40 11.18 -9.90
CA ALA A 78 4.81 10.09 -9.12
C ALA A 78 5.88 9.07 -8.68
N GLY A 79 5.85 8.70 -7.39
CA GLY A 79 6.82 7.79 -6.77
C GLY A 79 8.02 8.45 -6.10
N VAL A 80 8.47 9.61 -6.59
CA VAL A 80 9.61 10.35 -6.01
C VAL A 80 9.35 10.84 -4.57
N PRO A 81 8.16 11.41 -4.24
CA PRO A 81 7.86 11.83 -2.87
C PRO A 81 7.99 10.69 -1.85
N ILE A 82 7.62 9.46 -2.25
CA ILE A 82 7.66 8.28 -1.38
C ILE A 82 9.11 7.90 -1.09
N ILE A 83 9.96 7.84 -2.11
CA ILE A 83 11.39 7.53 -1.96
C ILE A 83 12.08 8.59 -1.11
N ALA A 84 11.72 9.87 -1.25
CA ALA A 84 12.30 10.96 -0.46
C ALA A 84 12.05 10.79 1.06
N THR A 85 10.93 10.20 1.47
CA THR A 85 10.67 9.94 2.90
C THR A 85 11.67 8.97 3.54
N VAL A 86 12.40 8.18 2.74
CA VAL A 86 13.47 7.29 3.24
C VAL A 86 14.57 8.10 3.96
N VAL A 87 14.81 9.35 3.56
CA VAL A 87 15.79 10.22 4.25
C VAL A 87 15.40 10.44 5.71
N ILE A 88 14.11 10.63 5.99
CA ILE A 88 13.59 10.76 7.36
C ILE A 88 13.77 9.44 8.10
N ALA A 89 13.49 8.30 7.46
CA ALA A 89 13.69 6.99 8.06
C ALA A 89 15.17 6.72 8.39
N ILE A 90 16.11 7.13 7.55
CA ILE A 90 17.56 7.00 7.79
C ILE A 90 17.99 7.87 8.97
N ILE A 91 17.63 9.17 8.97
CA ILE A 91 18.04 10.11 10.03
C ILE A 91 17.56 9.65 11.40
N PHE A 92 16.31 9.19 11.50
CA PHE A 92 15.73 8.74 12.77
C PHE A 92 16.05 7.29 13.12
N GLY A 93 16.23 6.42 12.12
CA GLY A 93 16.60 5.02 12.30
C GLY A 93 18.06 4.83 12.70
N TRP A 94 18.95 5.68 12.20
CA TRP A 94 20.38 5.63 12.54
C TRP A 94 20.67 6.04 13.99
N LYS A 95 19.78 6.82 14.61
CA LYS A 95 19.90 7.22 16.02
C LYS A 95 19.61 6.10 17.03
N LYS A 96 19.44 4.86 16.54
CA LYS A 96 19.21 3.66 17.35
C LYS A 96 20.24 2.58 16.98
N SER A 97 21.51 2.88 17.23
CA SER A 97 22.53 1.88 17.56
C SER A 97 23.24 2.29 18.84
#